data_AF-A0A9P0KRA7-F1
#
_entry.id   AF-A0A9P0KRA7-F1
#
_cell.length_a   1.000
_cell.length_b   1.000
_cell.length_c   1.000
_cell.angle_alpha   90.00
_cell.angle_beta   90.00
_cell.angle_gamma   90.00
#
_symmetry.space_group_name_H-M   'P 1'
#
loop_
_entity.id
_entity.type
_entity.pdbx_description
1 polymer ?
#
loop_
_entity_poly.entity_id
_entity_poly.type
_entity_poly.pdbx_seq_one_letter_code
_entity_poly.pdbx_strand_id
1 'polypeptide(L)'
;MQVDSMHATIERRVNRVRINVPADYAYHCKKARKNPKPYEVMYLDHSFFRSFKKVEAIRSIRPGKKLGEPKVTDIRGLKYTPAGDIYYKLRMSDEWELLPQRKSQVDIIAWTELDHLYKDNIPISARKYSDLQEIKCTIPADYHHFYNNLPHL
;
A
#
# COMPACT_ATOMS: atom_id res chain seq x y z
N MET A 1 18.04 -2.02 -8.88
CA MET A 1 16.73 -1.36 -8.98
C MET A 1 15.81 -2.10 -9.95
N GLN A 2 15.16 -3.21 -9.54
CA GLN A 2 14.15 -3.86 -10.39
C GLN A 2 12.75 -3.24 -10.20
N VAL A 3 12.44 -2.78 -8.98
CA VAL A 3 11.15 -2.17 -8.63
C VAL A 3 10.95 -0.81 -9.34
N ASP A 4 12.00 0.01 -9.41
CA ASP A 4 11.99 1.27 -10.18
C ASP A 4 11.75 1.04 -11.67
N SER A 5 12.27 -0.07 -12.23
CA SER A 5 12.01 -0.43 -13.63
C SER A 5 10.54 -0.75 -13.88
N MET A 6 9.81 -1.32 -12.91
CA MET A 6 8.38 -1.60 -13.04
C MET A 6 7.56 -0.32 -12.97
N HIS A 7 7.86 0.56 -12.02
CA HIS A 7 7.18 1.85 -11.86
C HIS A 7 7.32 2.69 -13.12
N ALA A 8 8.55 2.87 -13.62
CA ALA A 8 8.80 3.62 -14.84
C ALA A 8 8.07 3.03 -16.07
N THR A 9 7.94 1.70 -16.14
CA THR A 9 7.26 1.03 -17.26
C THR A 9 5.74 1.23 -17.21
N ILE A 10 5.14 1.14 -16.01
CA ILE A 10 3.71 1.41 -15.80
C ILE A 10 3.40 2.88 -16.05
N GLU A 11 4.20 3.78 -15.50
CA GLU A 11 4.00 5.23 -15.64
C GLU A 11 4.01 5.64 -17.12
N ARG A 12 4.99 5.19 -17.91
CA ARG A 12 5.03 5.42 -19.37
C ARG A 12 3.78 4.91 -20.10
N ARG A 13 3.17 3.84 -19.61
CA ARG A 13 1.97 3.23 -20.23
C ARG A 13 0.68 3.94 -19.84
N VAL A 14 0.60 4.43 -18.60
CA VAL A 14 -0.60 5.07 -18.04
C VAL A 14 -0.64 6.56 -18.35
N ASN A 15 0.53 7.20 -18.48
CA ASN A 15 0.61 8.62 -18.79
C ASN A 15 -0.06 8.92 -20.15
N ARG A 16 -0.88 9.97 -20.18
CA ARG A 16 -1.68 10.41 -21.35
C ARG A 16 -2.72 9.40 -21.84
N VAL A 17 -3.05 8.39 -21.04
CA VAL A 17 -4.17 7.50 -21.33
C VAL A 17 -5.40 7.97 -20.59
N ARG A 18 -6.55 7.93 -21.26
CA ARG A 18 -7.84 8.18 -20.64
C ARG A 18 -8.19 7.03 -19.70
N ILE A 19 -8.33 7.34 -18.41
CA ILE A 19 -8.79 6.41 -17.40
C ILE A 19 -10.20 6.82 -17.00
N ASN A 20 -11.17 5.95 -17.27
CA ASN A 20 -12.57 6.19 -16.94
C ASN A 20 -12.99 5.45 -15.67
N VAL A 21 -12.39 4.29 -15.36
CA VAL A 21 -12.67 3.55 -14.12
C VAL A 21 -11.40 2.91 -13.56
N PRO A 22 -11.35 2.55 -12.26
CA PRO A 22 -10.19 1.90 -11.67
C PRO A 22 -9.75 0.60 -12.37
N ALA A 23 -10.69 -0.13 -12.98
CA ALA A 23 -10.38 -1.33 -13.76
C ALA A 23 -9.48 -1.06 -14.98
N ASP A 24 -9.52 0.14 -15.55
CA ASP A 24 -8.64 0.53 -16.67
C ASP A 24 -7.17 0.52 -16.22
N TYR A 25 -6.88 0.98 -14.99
CA TYR A 25 -5.53 0.90 -14.43
C TYR A 25 -5.02 -0.54 -14.42
N ALA A 26 -5.85 -1.51 -13.99
CA ALA A 26 -5.44 -2.90 -13.95
C ALA A 26 -5.07 -3.42 -15.36
N TYR A 27 -5.85 -3.05 -16.37
CA TYR A 27 -5.56 -3.37 -17.76
C TYR A 27 -4.25 -2.73 -18.26
N HIS A 28 -4.04 -1.45 -17.99
CA HIS A 28 -2.83 -0.73 -18.40
C HIS A 28 -1.59 -1.23 -17.68
N CYS A 29 -1.67 -1.50 -16.38
CA CYS A 29 -0.61 -2.12 -15.59
C CYS A 29 -0.24 -3.48 -16.17
N LYS A 30 -1.21 -4.37 -16.44
CA LYS A 30 -0.95 -5.70 -17.03
C LYS A 30 -0.15 -5.59 -18.33
N LYS A 31 -0.54 -4.66 -19.21
CA LYS A 31 0.08 -4.44 -20.53
C LYS A 31 1.32 -3.54 -20.53
N ALA A 32 1.74 -3.02 -19.38
CA ALA A 32 2.86 -2.08 -19.32
C ALA A 32 4.19 -2.72 -19.75
N ARG A 33 4.44 -3.96 -19.34
CA ARG A 33 5.64 -4.71 -19.74
C ARG A 33 5.33 -5.66 -20.89
N LYS A 34 6.08 -5.55 -21.99
CA LYS A 34 5.97 -6.48 -23.13
C LYS A 34 6.94 -7.66 -22.98
N ASN A 35 8.22 -7.37 -22.72
CA ASN A 35 9.27 -8.37 -22.53
C ASN A 35 9.78 -8.34 -21.07
N PRO A 36 10.06 -9.50 -20.44
CA PRO A 36 9.91 -10.85 -20.97
C PRO A 36 8.44 -11.31 -21.09
N LYS A 37 7.52 -10.73 -20.31
CA LYS A 37 6.06 -10.95 -20.40
C LYS A 37 5.28 -9.85 -19.67
N PRO A 38 3.96 -9.70 -19.93
CA PRO A 38 3.05 -8.87 -19.14
C PRO A 38 3.19 -9.02 -17.63
N TYR A 39 2.78 -7.98 -16.88
CA TYR A 39 2.70 -8.08 -15.43
C TYR A 39 1.50 -8.92 -15.02
N GLU A 40 1.64 -9.63 -13.92
CA GLU A 40 0.49 -10.19 -13.21
C GLU A 40 -0.14 -9.08 -12.37
N VAL A 41 -1.45 -8.91 -12.51
CA VAL A 41 -2.21 -7.86 -11.81
C VAL A 41 -3.37 -8.53 -11.12
N MET A 42 -3.42 -8.36 -9.81
CA MET A 42 -4.52 -8.81 -8.97
C MET A 42 -5.32 -7.60 -8.52
N TYR A 43 -6.64 -7.67 -8.68
CA TYR A 43 -7.54 -6.66 -8.14
C TYR A 43 -7.81 -7.00 -6.68
N LEU A 44 -7.53 -6.06 -5.78
CA LEU A 44 -7.73 -6.25 -4.35
C LEU A 44 -9.07 -5.64 -3.93
N ASP A 45 -9.74 -6.29 -3.01
CA ASP A 45 -10.97 -5.80 -2.37
C ASP A 45 -10.78 -5.64 -0.85
N HIS A 46 -11.85 -5.28 -0.15
CA HIS A 46 -11.83 -5.09 1.30
C HIS A 46 -11.41 -6.36 2.06
N SER A 47 -11.61 -7.55 1.50
CA SER A 47 -11.28 -8.83 2.13
C SER A 47 -9.77 -9.10 2.17
N PHE A 48 -8.99 -8.47 1.30
CA PHE A 48 -7.53 -8.62 1.27
C PHE A 48 -6.87 -8.01 2.51
N PHE A 49 -7.39 -6.88 3.01
CA PHE A 49 -6.72 -6.12 4.06
C PHE A 49 -6.96 -6.74 5.44
N ARG A 50 -5.86 -7.02 6.16
CA ARG A 50 -5.84 -7.59 7.50
C ARG A 50 -5.48 -6.55 8.56
N SER A 51 -6.04 -6.69 9.75
CA SER A 51 -5.73 -5.86 10.92
C SER A 51 -4.55 -6.44 11.69
N PHE A 52 -3.47 -5.67 11.81
CA PHE A 52 -2.28 -6.07 12.58
C PHE A 52 -2.31 -5.62 14.04
N LYS A 53 -3.41 -5.01 14.51
CA LYS A 53 -3.50 -4.43 15.87
C LYS A 53 -3.22 -5.44 16.98
N LYS A 54 -3.59 -6.72 16.78
CA LYS A 54 -3.36 -7.81 17.75
C LYS A 54 -1.89 -8.27 17.80
N VAL A 55 -1.14 -8.07 16.71
CA VAL A 55 0.25 -8.55 16.54
C VAL A 55 1.26 -7.41 16.48
N GLU A 56 0.86 -6.19 16.87
CA GLU A 56 1.70 -5.00 16.85
C GLU A 56 2.73 -5.04 18.01
N ALA A 57 3.84 -5.75 17.78
CA ALA A 57 4.92 -5.88 18.76
C ALA A 57 5.63 -4.55 19.04
N ILE A 58 5.77 -3.69 18.03
CA ILE A 58 6.44 -2.39 18.12
C ILE A 58 5.59 -1.29 17.47
N ARG A 59 5.48 -0.14 18.14
CA ARG A 59 4.70 1.01 17.63
C ARG A 59 5.45 1.91 16.67
N SER A 60 6.78 1.82 16.65
CA SER A 60 7.63 2.68 15.84
C SER A 60 8.95 2.01 15.54
N ILE A 61 9.46 2.24 14.33
CA ILE A 61 10.81 1.87 13.92
C ILE A 61 11.81 3.02 14.08
N ARG A 62 11.42 4.12 14.72
CA ARG A 62 12.29 5.30 14.89
C ARG A 62 13.46 4.97 15.83
N PRO A 63 14.73 5.20 15.43
CA PRO A 63 15.86 4.91 16.32
C PRO A 63 15.99 5.93 17.46
N GLY A 64 15.89 7.22 17.14
CA GLY A 64 15.92 8.31 18.11
C GLY A 64 14.58 8.58 18.78
N LYS A 65 14.60 9.05 20.04
CA LYS A 65 13.43 9.49 20.80
C LYS A 65 13.33 11.02 20.84
N LYS A 66 14.45 11.73 20.95
CA LYS A 66 14.49 13.19 21.16
C LYS A 66 14.59 13.97 19.84
N LEU A 67 14.44 15.29 19.93
CA LEU A 67 14.73 16.20 18.82
C LEU A 67 16.25 16.20 18.56
N GLY A 68 16.65 16.15 17.29
CA GLY A 68 18.07 16.05 16.89
C GLY A 68 18.60 14.61 16.81
N GLU A 69 17.88 13.61 17.34
CA GLU A 69 18.24 12.20 17.21
C GLU A 69 17.70 11.60 15.89
N PRO A 70 18.31 10.49 15.40
CA PRO A 70 17.96 9.86 14.13
C PRO A 70 16.46 9.53 14.00
N LYS A 71 15.92 9.84 12.83
CA LYS A 71 14.52 9.62 12.45
C LYS A 71 14.39 8.37 11.58
N VAL A 72 13.16 7.96 11.31
CA VAL A 72 12.86 6.83 10.42
C VAL A 72 13.47 7.02 9.02
N THR A 73 13.52 8.26 8.54
CA THR A 73 14.10 8.65 7.23
C THR A 73 15.61 8.47 7.13
N ASP A 74 16.29 8.41 8.28
CA ASP A 74 17.74 8.27 8.36
C ASP A 74 18.15 6.79 8.32
N ILE A 75 17.20 5.86 8.49
CA ILE A 75 17.45 4.43 8.39
C ILE A 75 17.84 4.08 6.96
N ARG A 76 18.89 3.27 6.84
CA ARG A 76 19.39 2.75 5.56
C ARG A 76 19.23 1.25 5.44
N GLY A 77 19.11 0.53 6.55
CA GLY A 77 18.82 -0.89 6.56
C GLY A 77 18.04 -1.31 7.79
N LEU A 78 17.18 -2.31 7.62
CA LEU A 78 16.50 -3.03 8.71
C LEU A 78 16.78 -4.53 8.55
N LYS A 79 17.06 -5.20 9.65
CA LYS A 79 17.25 -6.65 9.70
C LYS A 79 16.33 -7.24 10.76
N TYR A 80 15.48 -8.16 10.33
CA TYR A 80 14.58 -8.91 11.19
C TYR A 80 15.21 -10.27 11.51
N THR A 81 15.08 -10.72 12.75
CA THR A 81 15.54 -12.05 13.18
C THR A 81 14.35 -12.94 13.56
N PRO A 82 14.51 -14.27 13.54
CA PRO A 82 13.47 -15.20 14.01
C PRO A 82 13.07 -15.00 15.49
N ALA A 83 13.96 -14.45 16.32
CA ALA A 83 13.66 -14.07 17.71
C ALA A 83 12.78 -12.81 17.82
N GLY A 84 12.44 -12.17 16.69
CA GLY A 84 11.67 -10.94 16.63
C GLY A 84 12.50 -9.69 16.93
N ASP A 85 13.83 -9.79 17.06
CA ASP A 85 14.72 -8.62 17.15
C ASP A 85 14.81 -7.91 15.80
N ILE A 86 14.77 -6.58 15.88
CA ILE A 86 14.89 -5.68 14.75
C ILE A 86 16.17 -4.91 14.94
N TYR A 87 17.08 -5.04 13.99
CA TYR A 87 18.31 -4.28 13.93
C TYR A 87 18.23 -3.22 12.83
N TYR A 88 18.94 -2.12 13.00
CA TYR A 88 18.97 -1.01 12.06
C TYR A 88 20.41 -0.58 11.74
N LYS A 89 20.56 0.13 10.62
CA LYS A 89 21.78 0.85 10.23
C LYS A 89 21.43 2.25 9.74
N LEU A 90 22.26 3.23 10.06
CA LEU A 90 22.14 4.61 9.56
C LEU A 90 23.03 4.87 8.35
N ARG A 91 24.13 4.12 8.20
CA ARG A 91 24.96 4.08 7.00
C ARG A 91 25.17 2.63 6.57
N MET A 92 25.46 2.43 5.28
CA MET A 92 25.68 1.08 4.73
C MET A 92 26.89 0.38 5.38
N SER A 93 27.91 1.16 5.75
CA SER A 93 29.15 0.71 6.38
C SER A 93 29.03 0.42 7.88
N ASP A 94 27.99 0.91 8.54
CA ASP A 94 27.84 0.75 10.00
C ASP A 94 27.58 -0.70 10.35
N GLU A 95 27.87 -1.10 11.58
CA GLU A 95 27.44 -2.40 12.10
C GLU A 95 25.94 -2.40 12.43
N TRP A 96 25.36 -3.59 12.53
CA TRP A 96 23.94 -3.72 12.89
C TRP A 96 23.72 -3.39 14.36
N GLU A 97 22.90 -2.40 14.66
CA GLU A 97 22.52 -2.04 16.02
C GLU A 97 21.09 -2.50 16.34
N LEU A 98 20.85 -2.94 17.57
CA LEU A 98 19.50 -3.31 18.00
C LEU A 98 18.62 -2.06 18.08
N LEU A 99 17.43 -2.12 17.49
CA LEU A 99 16.48 -1.01 17.52
C LEU A 99 16.05 -0.75 18.97
N PRO A 100 16.21 0.49 19.50
CA PRO A 100 16.01 0.81 20.93
C PRO A 100 14.53 1.04 21.27
N GLN A 101 13.68 0.07 20.92
CA GLN A 101 12.23 0.12 21.13
C GLN A 101 11.77 -0.99 22.06
N ARG A 102 10.85 -0.65 22.96
CA ARG A 102 10.22 -1.64 23.84
C ARG A 102 9.26 -2.48 23.01
N LYS A 103 9.43 -3.80 23.04
CA LYS A 103 8.49 -4.73 22.44
C LYS A 103 7.36 -5.04 23.41
N SER A 104 6.14 -5.02 22.89
CA SER A 104 4.99 -5.64 23.54
C SER A 104 5.07 -7.15 23.34
N GLN A 105 4.64 -7.92 24.34
CA GLN A 105 4.43 -9.35 24.17
C GLN A 105 3.15 -9.54 23.34
N VAL A 106 3.30 -10.15 22.16
CA VAL A 106 2.21 -10.43 21.23
C VAL A 106 2.34 -11.86 20.73
N ASP A 107 1.21 -12.50 20.45
CA ASP A 107 1.19 -13.83 19.89
C ASP A 107 1.62 -13.81 18.42
N ILE A 108 2.34 -14.85 18.00
CA ILE A 108 2.66 -15.07 16.59
C ILE A 108 1.44 -15.75 15.95
N ILE A 109 0.73 -15.01 15.11
CA ILE A 109 -0.52 -15.44 14.47
C ILE A 109 -0.29 -15.57 12.97
N ALA A 110 -0.86 -16.59 12.33
CA ALA A 110 -0.77 -16.76 10.88
C ALA A 110 -1.56 -15.68 10.13
N TRP A 111 -1.18 -15.36 8.89
CA TRP A 111 -1.90 -14.37 8.07
C TRP A 111 -3.41 -14.68 7.95
N THR A 112 -3.76 -15.97 7.82
CA THR A 112 -5.14 -16.45 7.70
C THR A 112 -5.98 -16.27 8.95
N GLU A 113 -5.33 -16.12 10.11
CA GLU A 113 -5.97 -15.96 11.42
C GLU A 113 -6.13 -14.48 11.82
N LEU A 114 -5.55 -13.56 11.04
CA LEU A 114 -5.72 -12.12 11.27
C LEU A 114 -7.14 -11.68 10.91
N ASP A 115 -7.71 -10.83 11.77
CA ASP A 115 -9.00 -10.19 11.52
C ASP A 115 -8.94 -9.36 10.22
N HIS A 116 -10.05 -9.27 9.50
CA HIS A 116 -10.18 -8.34 8.38
C HIS A 116 -10.14 -6.89 8.89
N LEU A 117 -9.38 -6.02 8.21
CA LEU A 117 -9.31 -4.59 8.54
C LEU A 117 -10.63 -3.89 8.21
N TYR A 118 -11.27 -4.31 7.12
CA TYR A 118 -12.53 -3.77 6.63
C TYR A 118 -13.56 -4.90 6.55
N LYS A 119 -14.80 -4.60 6.93
CA LYS A 119 -15.92 -5.56 6.83
C LYS A 119 -16.52 -5.57 5.42
N ASP A 120 -16.59 -4.39 4.81
CA ASP A 120 -17.19 -4.14 3.50
C ASP A 120 -16.40 -3.04 2.78
N ASN A 121 -16.84 -2.69 1.58
CA ASN A 121 -16.31 -1.56 0.84
C ASN A 121 -16.49 -0.25 1.62
N ILE A 122 -15.44 0.58 1.64
CA ILE A 122 -15.45 1.85 2.37
C ILE A 122 -16.33 2.85 1.61
N PRO A 123 -17.41 3.37 2.23
CA PRO A 123 -18.26 4.34 1.58
C PRO A 123 -17.54 5.69 1.46
N ILE A 124 -17.75 6.37 0.33
CA ILE A 124 -17.29 7.74 0.13
C ILE A 124 -18.25 8.74 0.77
N SER A 125 -17.82 9.98 0.99
CA SER A 125 -18.72 11.02 1.48
C SER A 125 -19.78 11.39 0.42
N ALA A 126 -20.99 11.76 0.86
CA ALA A 126 -22.03 12.34 0.01
C ALA A 126 -21.50 13.43 -0.95
N ARG A 127 -20.65 14.34 -0.45
CA ARG A 127 -20.03 15.38 -1.27
C ARG A 127 -19.20 14.80 -2.41
N LYS A 128 -18.30 13.86 -2.11
CA LYS A 128 -17.48 13.21 -3.14
C LYS A 128 -18.34 12.44 -4.13
N TYR A 129 -19.41 11.81 -3.67
CA TYR A 129 -20.36 11.14 -4.57
C TYR A 129 -21.03 12.13 -5.52
N SER A 130 -21.54 13.26 -5.01
CA SER A 130 -22.14 14.34 -5.82
C SER A 130 -21.17 14.88 -6.87
N ASP A 131 -19.95 15.22 -6.46
CA ASP A 131 -18.90 15.72 -7.37
C ASP A 131 -18.62 14.71 -8.51
N LEU A 132 -18.61 13.41 -8.20
CA LEU A 132 -18.45 12.35 -9.19
C LEU A 132 -19.65 12.22 -10.13
N GLN A 133 -20.88 12.46 -9.65
CA GLN A 133 -22.08 12.47 -10.50
C GLN A 133 -22.05 13.64 -11.50
N GLU A 134 -21.54 14.80 -11.10
CA GLU A 134 -21.39 15.96 -11.98
C GLU A 134 -20.37 15.68 -13.10
N ILE A 135 -19.21 15.11 -12.75
CA ILE A 135 -18.14 14.80 -13.71
C ILE A 135 -18.54 13.65 -14.65
N LYS A 136 -19.43 12.76 -14.22
CA LYS A 136 -19.88 11.58 -14.99
C LYS A 136 -20.32 11.91 -16.40
N CYS A 137 -20.92 13.08 -16.64
CA CYS A 137 -21.35 13.51 -17.98
C CYS A 137 -20.21 13.63 -19.00
N THR A 138 -18.97 13.81 -18.54
CA THR A 138 -17.77 13.88 -19.38
C THR A 138 -17.22 12.49 -19.77
N ILE A 139 -17.73 11.41 -19.16
CA ILE A 139 -17.28 10.02 -19.30
C ILE A 139 -18.26 9.26 -20.21
N PRO A 140 -17.80 8.28 -21.02
CA PRO A 140 -18.71 7.48 -21.84
C PRO A 140 -19.77 6.75 -20.99
N ALA A 141 -20.98 6.65 -21.52
CA ALA A 141 -22.15 6.10 -20.81
C ALA A 141 -21.92 4.68 -20.27
N ASP A 142 -21.14 3.86 -20.98
CA ASP A 142 -20.80 2.49 -20.60
C ASP A 142 -20.14 2.39 -19.20
N TYR A 143 -19.46 3.46 -18.76
CA TYR A 143 -18.79 3.50 -17.45
C TYR A 143 -19.67 4.07 -16.33
N HIS A 144 -20.83 4.66 -16.66
CA HIS A 144 -21.67 5.35 -15.68
C HIS A 144 -22.19 4.41 -14.59
N HIS A 145 -22.39 3.14 -14.92
CA HIS A 145 -22.81 2.11 -13.97
C HIS A 145 -21.86 2.00 -12.77
N PHE A 146 -20.54 2.16 -12.97
CA PHE A 146 -19.58 2.13 -11.87
C PHE A 146 -19.85 3.27 -10.88
N TYR A 147 -20.01 4.50 -11.39
CA TYR A 147 -20.21 5.70 -10.58
C TYR A 147 -21.57 5.71 -9.87
N ASN A 148 -22.62 5.18 -10.51
CA ASN A 148 -23.96 5.10 -9.92
C ASN A 148 -24.01 4.15 -8.72
N ASN A 149 -23.12 3.15 -8.67
CA ASN A 149 -23.13 2.11 -7.65
C ASN A 149 -22.03 2.28 -6.59
N LEU A 150 -21.37 3.44 -6.53
CA LEU A 150 -20.37 3.70 -5.49
C LEU A 150 -21.04 3.77 -4.11
N PRO A 151 -20.56 3.03 -3.10
CA PRO A 151 -21.11 3.11 -1.74
C PRO A 151 -20.84 4.50 -1.17
N HIS A 152 -21.85 5.12 -0.56
CA HIS A 152 -21.75 6.48 -0.03
C HIS A 152 -22.54 6.65 1.28
N LEU A 153 -22.08 7.59 2.11
CA LEU A 153 -22.72 8.01 3.37
C LEU A 153 -23.51 9.29 3.18
#